data_AF-A0A177A2U3-F1
#
_entry.id   AF-A0A177A2U3-F1
#
_cell.length_a   1.000
_cell.length_b   1.000
_cell.length_c   1.000
_cell.angle_alpha   90.00
_cell.angle_beta   90.00
_cell.angle_gamma   90.00
#
_symmetry.space_group_name_H-M   'P 1'
#
loop_
_entity.id
_entity.type
_entity.pdbx_description
1 polymer ?
#
loop_
_entity_poly.entity_id
_entity_poly.type
_entity_poly.pdbx_seq_one_letter_code
_entity_poly.pdbx_strand_id
1 'polypeptide(L)'
;MPSPEWNKEWKTLTVTKSPNGVECTFNKFSPHALDHRTILTCADHRFNLLKLEHRERISDRISRVVVCGRVCVLKMARFKHELEALEKEIRAYGVLMNHQFSLVPEFIGFVYEEEENRVIGFLIEELHGRHPNIRDLRACKYTVQQLHSIGIIHGDLNRYNIIITGHEAKLIDFEASTLQKEGHHEEASDELRKLTEKLLDSSEAGLP
;
A
#
# COMPACT_ATOMS: atom_id res chain seq x y z
N MET A 1 26.78 10.39 39.26
CA MET A 1 26.29 9.12 38.68
C MET A 1 26.63 9.13 37.20
N PRO A 2 27.12 8.03 36.59
CA PRO A 2 27.28 7.99 35.15
C PRO A 2 25.93 8.27 34.52
N SER A 3 25.89 9.18 33.54
CA SER A 3 24.68 9.42 32.76
C SER A 3 24.25 8.08 32.17
N PRO A 4 23.00 7.67 32.37
CA PRO A 4 22.59 6.37 31.92
C PRO A 4 22.69 6.29 30.39
N GLU A 5 23.13 5.14 29.86
CA GLU A 5 23.65 5.03 28.48
C GLU A 5 22.64 5.39 27.37
N TRP A 6 21.35 5.51 27.71
CA TRP A 6 20.29 5.99 26.82
C TRP A 6 20.42 7.47 26.41
N ASN A 7 21.29 8.24 27.07
CA ASN A 7 21.60 9.63 26.70
C ASN A 7 22.57 9.75 25.50
N LYS A 8 23.07 8.63 24.96
CA LYS A 8 23.89 8.62 23.73
C LYS A 8 22.99 8.71 22.49
N GLU A 9 23.55 9.08 21.33
CA GLU A 9 22.82 9.01 20.06
C GLU A 9 22.59 7.56 19.63
N TRP A 10 21.33 7.19 19.39
CA TRP A 10 20.94 5.89 18.87
C TRP A 10 19.67 6.02 18.02
N LYS A 11 19.52 5.11 17.05
CA LYS A 11 18.32 5.02 16.19
C LYS A 11 17.42 3.84 16.57
N THR A 12 18.00 2.75 17.07
CA THR A 12 17.23 1.59 17.55
C THR A 12 17.72 1.11 18.90
N LEU A 13 16.80 0.57 19.70
CA LEU A 13 17.07 -0.01 21.01
C LEU A 13 16.44 -1.40 21.07
N THR A 14 17.25 -2.42 21.38
CA THR A 14 16.79 -3.77 21.68
C THR A 14 16.91 -4.02 23.17
N VAL A 15 15.80 -4.40 23.80
CA VAL A 15 15.75 -4.74 25.23
C VAL A 15 15.53 -6.25 25.36
N THR A 16 16.44 -6.94 26.04
CA THR A 16 16.36 -8.39 26.26
C THR A 16 16.36 -8.69 27.75
N LYS A 17 15.48 -9.59 28.20
CA LYS A 17 15.51 -10.10 29.57
C LYS A 17 16.46 -11.30 29.63
N SER A 18 17.49 -11.22 30.46
CA SER A 18 18.43 -12.30 30.74
C SER A 18 18.32 -12.75 32.21
N PRO A 19 18.93 -13.89 32.61
CA PRO A 19 18.99 -14.30 34.01
C PRO A 19 19.64 -13.26 34.94
N ASN A 20 20.48 -12.37 34.37
CA ASN A 20 21.23 -11.35 35.11
C ASN A 20 20.53 -9.99 35.14
N GLY A 21 19.34 -9.86 34.53
CA GLY A 21 18.55 -8.63 34.52
C GLY A 21 18.08 -8.22 33.12
N VAL A 22 18.05 -6.92 32.87
CA VAL A 22 17.66 -6.34 31.58
C VAL A 22 18.91 -5.86 30.86
N GLU A 23 19.11 -6.37 29.65
CA GLU A 23 20.20 -5.98 28.76
C GLU A 23 19.67 -5.09 27.64
N CYS A 24 20.35 -3.96 27.42
CA CYS A 24 20.03 -3.00 26.36
C CYS A 24 21.12 -3.02 25.30
N THR A 25 20.73 -3.21 24.04
CA THR A 25 21.64 -3.13 22.89
C THR A 25 21.17 -2.02 21.94
N PHE A 26 22.02 -1.03 21.71
CA PHE A 26 21.74 0.07 20.79
C PHE A 26 22.11 -0.33 19.35
N ASN A 27 21.34 0.13 18.37
CA ASN A 27 21.62 0.01 16.93
C ASN A 27 21.86 -1.44 16.45
N LYS A 28 21.20 -2.43 17.09
CA LYS A 28 21.28 -3.85 16.70
C LYS A 28 20.77 -4.09 15.27
N PHE A 29 19.87 -3.24 14.80
CA PHE A 29 19.32 -3.25 13.45
C PHE A 29 19.06 -1.82 12.98
N SER A 30 19.05 -1.61 11.66
CA SER A 30 18.62 -0.34 11.08
C SER A 30 17.09 -0.20 11.15
N PRO A 31 16.56 1.03 11.33
CA PRO A 31 15.15 1.30 11.14
C PRO A 31 14.68 0.75 9.78
N HIS A 32 13.46 0.22 9.74
CA HIS A 32 12.91 -0.35 8.51
C HIS A 32 12.70 0.75 7.46
N ALA A 33 12.92 0.38 6.21
CA ALA A 33 12.71 1.20 5.02
C ALA A 33 12.43 0.28 3.83
N LEU A 34 11.72 0.81 2.82
CA LEU A 34 11.49 0.11 1.57
C LEU A 34 12.80 -0.18 0.83
N ASP A 35 12.84 -1.29 0.09
CA ASP A 35 13.97 -1.59 -0.78
C ASP A 35 14.13 -0.51 -1.88
N HIS A 36 15.37 -0.10 -2.11
CA HIS A 36 15.67 0.96 -3.08
C HIS A 36 15.20 0.61 -4.50
N ARG A 37 15.26 -0.67 -4.90
CA ARG A 37 14.81 -1.10 -6.23
C ARG A 37 13.29 -0.95 -6.39
N THR A 38 12.55 -1.10 -5.30
CA THR A 38 11.09 -0.86 -5.29
C THR A 38 10.79 0.63 -5.45
N ILE A 39 11.58 1.52 -4.86
CA ILE A 39 11.38 2.98 -4.99
C ILE A 39 11.59 3.45 -6.44
N LEU A 40 12.52 2.82 -7.17
CA LEU A 40 12.83 3.15 -8.56
C LEU A 40 11.71 2.83 -9.57
N THR A 41 10.63 2.18 -9.16
CA THR A 41 9.53 1.80 -10.07
C THR A 41 8.52 2.92 -10.31
N CYS A 42 8.50 3.96 -9.47
CA CYS A 42 7.49 5.03 -9.51
C CYS A 42 8.15 6.42 -9.53
N ALA A 43 7.34 7.48 -9.68
CA ALA A 43 7.82 8.85 -9.64
C ALA A 43 8.45 9.21 -8.28
N ASP A 44 9.61 9.88 -8.30
CA ASP A 44 10.45 10.13 -7.11
C ASP A 44 10.07 11.43 -6.34
N HIS A 45 8.78 11.76 -6.27
CA HIS A 45 8.33 12.81 -5.36
C HIS A 45 8.39 12.28 -3.92
N ARG A 46 8.97 13.05 -2.99
CA ARG A 46 9.17 12.61 -1.60
C ARG A 46 8.57 13.59 -0.61
N PHE A 47 7.85 13.06 0.38
CA PHE A 47 7.18 13.82 1.42
C PHE A 47 7.65 13.37 2.80
N ASN A 48 7.93 14.34 3.69
CA ASN A 48 8.30 14.05 5.06
C ASN A 48 7.04 13.75 5.88
N LEU A 49 6.93 12.54 6.44
CA LEU A 49 5.78 12.11 7.25
C LEU A 49 5.44 13.13 8.35
N LEU A 50 6.44 13.65 9.05
CA LEU A 50 6.26 14.57 10.19
C LEU A 50 5.76 15.96 9.77
N LYS A 51 5.78 16.26 8.47
CA LYS A 51 5.30 17.54 7.91
C LYS A 51 3.95 17.40 7.22
N LEU A 52 3.40 16.19 7.12
CA LEU A 52 2.07 15.97 6.52
C LEU A 52 0.97 16.43 7.49
N GLU A 53 -0.01 17.15 6.94
CA GLU A 53 -1.21 17.50 7.69
C GLU A 53 -2.17 16.30 7.70
N HIS A 54 -2.25 15.59 8.83
CA HIS A 54 -3.18 14.48 9.01
C HIS A 54 -4.60 14.98 9.26
N ARG A 55 -5.56 14.43 8.50
CA ARG A 55 -6.99 14.73 8.64
C ARG A 55 -7.69 13.66 9.45
N GLU A 56 -7.50 12.41 9.08
CA GLU A 56 -8.23 11.28 9.65
C GLU A 56 -7.40 10.01 9.54
N ARG A 57 -7.51 9.14 10.55
CA ARG A 57 -6.95 7.80 10.51
C ARG A 57 -8.03 6.84 10.03
N ILE A 58 -7.75 6.12 8.94
CA ILE A 58 -8.64 5.08 8.40
C ILE A 58 -8.35 3.76 9.12
N SER A 59 -7.07 3.38 9.20
CA SER A 59 -6.62 2.21 9.93
C SER A 59 -5.23 2.45 10.52
N ASP A 60 -4.62 1.39 11.02
CA ASP A 60 -3.28 1.39 11.57
C ASP A 60 -2.19 1.82 10.57
N ARG A 61 -2.36 1.47 9.29
CA ARG A 61 -1.40 1.73 8.21
C ARG A 61 -1.86 2.80 7.23
N ILE A 62 -3.11 3.26 7.37
CA ILE A 62 -3.79 4.08 6.37
C ILE A 62 -4.37 5.34 7.02
N SER A 63 -4.09 6.51 6.42
CA SER A 63 -4.66 7.77 6.87
C SER A 63 -4.93 8.74 5.73
N ARG A 64 -5.87 9.67 5.92
CA ARG A 64 -6.11 10.81 5.05
C ARG A 64 -5.17 11.95 5.44
N VAL A 65 -4.45 12.49 4.47
CA VAL A 65 -3.53 13.62 4.65
C VAL A 65 -3.77 14.69 3.60
N VAL A 66 -3.30 15.91 3.84
CA VAL A 66 -3.36 17.00 2.85
C VAL A 66 -2.01 17.20 2.19
N VAL A 67 -2.00 17.18 0.86
CA VAL A 67 -0.83 17.47 0.02
C VAL A 67 -1.23 18.51 -1.02
N CYS A 68 -0.53 19.64 -1.06
CA CYS A 68 -0.80 20.74 -2.00
C CYS A 68 -2.29 21.17 -2.04
N GLY A 69 -2.96 21.17 -0.87
CA GLY A 69 -4.37 21.53 -0.74
C GLY A 69 -5.38 20.46 -1.17
N ARG A 70 -4.94 19.26 -1.54
CA ARG A 70 -5.78 18.11 -1.90
C ARG A 70 -5.69 17.03 -0.83
N VAL A 71 -6.79 16.30 -0.60
CA VAL A 71 -6.78 15.14 0.28
C VAL A 71 -6.21 13.94 -0.47
N CYS A 72 -5.28 13.24 0.16
CA CYS A 72 -4.63 12.04 -0.35
C CYS A 72 -4.71 10.93 0.70
N VAL A 73 -4.55 9.69 0.26
CA VAL A 73 -4.44 8.52 1.14
C VAL A 73 -2.97 8.18 1.32
N LEU A 74 -2.51 8.20 2.57
CA LEU A 74 -1.21 7.70 3.00
C LEU A 74 -1.32 6.22 3.35
N LYS A 75 -0.49 5.38 2.75
CA LYS A 75 -0.22 4.00 3.18
C LYS A 75 1.23 3.89 3.67
N MET A 76 1.45 3.31 4.85
CA MET A 76 2.80 3.17 5.42
C MET A 76 3.02 1.88 6.20
N ALA A 77 4.28 1.44 6.24
CA ALA A 77 4.75 0.39 7.13
C ALA A 77 5.29 1.02 8.43
N ARG A 78 4.71 0.62 9.56
CA ARG A 78 5.17 0.94 10.92
C ARG A 78 6.20 -0.08 11.39
N PHE A 79 6.15 -1.29 10.86
CA PHE A 79 7.05 -2.37 11.21
C PHE A 79 7.66 -3.04 9.98
N LYS A 80 8.84 -3.65 10.16
CA LYS A 80 9.56 -4.33 9.09
C LYS A 80 8.75 -5.40 8.37
N HIS A 81 7.87 -6.13 9.07
CA HIS A 81 7.07 -7.20 8.47
C HIS A 81 5.93 -6.67 7.57
N GLU A 82 5.54 -5.40 7.71
CA GLU A 82 4.52 -4.76 6.87
C GLU A 82 5.11 -4.28 5.51
N LEU A 83 6.44 -4.21 5.39
CA LEU A 83 7.11 -3.74 4.17
C LEU A 83 6.84 -4.63 2.97
N GLU A 84 6.79 -5.96 3.14
CA GLU A 84 6.65 -6.87 2.00
C GLU A 84 5.35 -6.62 1.22
N ALA A 85 4.24 -6.46 1.94
CA ALA A 85 2.94 -6.15 1.37
C ALA A 85 2.94 -4.79 0.66
N LEU A 86 3.49 -3.77 1.33
CA LEU A 86 3.60 -2.41 0.79
C LEU A 86 4.45 -2.38 -0.50
N GLU A 87 5.55 -3.13 -0.53
CA GLU A 87 6.41 -3.22 -1.70
C GLU A 87 5.73 -3.94 -2.88
N LYS A 88 4.88 -4.94 -2.63
CA LYS A 88 4.08 -5.58 -3.69
C LYS A 88 3.15 -4.56 -4.33
N GLU A 89 2.45 -3.76 -3.53
CA GLU A 89 1.57 -2.72 -4.03
C GLU A 89 2.33 -1.66 -4.85
N ILE A 90 3.50 -1.19 -4.37
CA ILE A 90 4.32 -0.22 -5.10
C ILE A 90 4.85 -0.78 -6.43
N ARG A 91 5.24 -2.07 -6.46
CA ARG A 91 5.64 -2.73 -7.71
C ARG A 91 4.49 -2.80 -8.71
N ALA A 92 3.26 -3.05 -8.25
CA ALA A 92 2.07 -2.98 -9.09
C ALA A 92 1.85 -1.56 -9.64
N TYR A 93 1.94 -0.53 -8.79
CA TYR A 93 1.87 0.87 -9.23
C TYR A 93 2.92 1.22 -10.31
N GLY A 94 4.15 0.72 -10.18
CA GLY A 94 5.16 0.93 -11.20
C GLY A 94 4.77 0.36 -12.58
N VAL A 95 4.18 -0.84 -12.62
CA VAL A 95 3.65 -1.43 -13.86
C VAL A 95 2.45 -0.64 -14.38
N LEU A 96 1.50 -0.28 -13.50
CA LEU A 96 0.32 0.52 -13.85
C LEU A 96 0.70 1.86 -14.51
N MET A 97 1.70 2.55 -13.96
CA MET A 97 2.22 3.82 -14.51
C MET A 97 2.88 3.62 -15.88
N ASN A 98 3.71 2.57 -16.03
CA ASN A 98 4.37 2.27 -17.30
C ASN A 98 3.39 1.97 -18.43
N HIS A 99 2.22 1.42 -18.12
CA HIS A 99 1.14 1.15 -19.07
C HIS A 99 0.10 2.28 -19.17
N GLN A 100 0.30 3.42 -18.48
CA GLN A 100 -0.68 4.52 -18.37
C GLN A 100 -2.09 4.04 -17.96
N PHE A 101 -2.16 3.06 -17.06
CA PHE A 101 -3.42 2.50 -16.60
C PHE A 101 -4.14 3.47 -15.67
N SER A 102 -5.33 3.93 -16.05
CA SER A 102 -6.06 5.01 -15.34
C SER A 102 -7.20 4.54 -14.44
N LEU A 103 -7.47 3.23 -14.36
CA LEU A 103 -8.55 2.66 -13.54
C LEU A 103 -8.07 2.30 -12.11
N VAL A 104 -7.20 3.13 -11.56
CA VAL A 104 -6.61 3.09 -10.21
C VAL A 104 -6.46 4.52 -9.68
N PRO A 105 -6.24 4.72 -8.36
CA PRO A 105 -5.80 6.01 -7.83
C PRO A 105 -4.49 6.49 -8.48
N GLU A 106 -4.33 7.79 -8.65
CA GLU A 106 -3.03 8.36 -9.05
C GLU A 106 -1.97 8.14 -7.95
N PHE A 107 -0.76 7.70 -8.33
CA PHE A 107 0.39 7.65 -7.43
C PHE A 107 1.00 9.04 -7.27
N ILE A 108 0.98 9.59 -6.06
CA ILE A 108 1.40 10.97 -5.77
C ILE A 108 2.88 11.05 -5.42
N GLY A 109 3.39 10.10 -4.64
CA GLY A 109 4.79 10.07 -4.24
C GLY A 109 5.07 9.22 -3.01
N PHE A 110 6.35 9.12 -2.67
CA PHE A 110 6.86 8.39 -1.53
C PHE A 110 6.83 9.21 -0.24
N VAL A 111 6.74 8.52 0.89
CA VAL A 111 6.77 9.11 2.23
C VAL A 111 7.95 8.56 3.02
N TYR A 112 8.76 9.47 3.55
CA TYR A 112 9.92 9.17 4.38
C TYR A 112 9.75 9.69 5.80
N GLU A 113 10.50 9.11 6.72
CA GLU A 113 10.58 9.57 8.12
C GLU A 113 12.03 9.86 8.48
N GLU A 114 12.27 10.98 9.18
CA GLU A 114 13.59 11.52 9.56
C GLU A 114 14.49 11.92 8.37
N GLU A 115 14.91 10.96 7.55
CA GLU A 115 15.84 11.12 6.43
C GLU A 115 15.18 10.69 5.10
N GLU A 116 15.47 11.39 3.99
CA GLU A 116 14.84 11.14 2.69
C GLU A 116 15.05 9.72 2.15
N ASN A 117 16.13 9.05 2.57
CA ASN A 117 16.44 7.67 2.19
C ASN A 117 15.61 6.63 2.96
N ARG A 118 15.02 6.98 4.11
CA ARG A 118 14.21 6.09 4.93
C ARG A 118 12.75 6.21 4.51
N VAL A 119 12.46 5.71 3.32
CA VAL A 119 11.10 5.65 2.79
C VAL A 119 10.35 4.53 3.49
N ILE A 120 9.19 4.86 4.07
CA ILE A 120 8.35 3.93 4.85
C ILE A 120 6.91 3.86 4.33
N GLY A 121 6.57 4.66 3.33
CA GLY A 121 5.20 4.78 2.83
C GLY A 121 5.11 5.40 1.45
N PHE A 122 3.88 5.55 0.98
CA PHE A 122 3.55 6.28 -0.25
C PHE A 122 2.15 6.91 -0.14
N LEU A 123 1.89 7.83 -1.06
CA LEU A 123 0.67 8.62 -1.17
C LEU A 123 -0.02 8.32 -2.50
N ILE A 124 -1.33 8.19 -2.44
CA ILE A 124 -2.21 8.03 -3.61
C ILE A 124 -3.38 9.00 -3.55
N GLU A 125 -4.00 9.24 -4.70
CA GLU A 125 -5.28 9.95 -4.84
C GLU A 125 -6.33 9.37 -3.87
N GLU A 126 -7.07 10.25 -3.20
CA GLU A 126 -8.32 9.82 -2.56
C GLU A 126 -9.41 9.65 -3.61
N LEU A 127 -9.95 8.43 -3.73
CA LEU A 127 -11.10 8.19 -4.58
C LEU A 127 -12.41 8.52 -3.87
N HIS A 128 -13.25 9.31 -4.53
CA HIS A 128 -14.61 9.58 -4.09
C HIS A 128 -15.60 8.75 -4.90
N GLY A 129 -16.24 7.79 -4.24
CA GLY A 129 -17.15 6.89 -4.91
C GLY A 129 -17.90 6.00 -3.93
N ARG A 130 -18.51 4.94 -4.46
CA ARG A 130 -19.21 3.92 -3.67
C ARG A 130 -18.64 2.55 -3.97
N HIS A 131 -18.78 1.61 -3.05
CA HIS A 131 -18.51 0.21 -3.36
C HIS A 131 -19.49 -0.30 -4.44
N PRO A 132 -19.04 -1.19 -5.34
CA PRO A 132 -19.90 -1.80 -6.34
C PRO A 132 -20.98 -2.68 -5.69
N ASN A 133 -22.04 -2.88 -6.47
CA ASN A 133 -23.01 -3.95 -6.32
C ASN A 133 -23.10 -4.76 -7.61
N ILE A 134 -23.96 -5.77 -7.64
CA ILE A 134 -24.09 -6.66 -8.81
C ILE A 134 -24.41 -5.95 -10.13
N ARG A 135 -25.05 -4.77 -10.10
CA ARG A 135 -25.33 -3.97 -11.31
C ARG A 135 -24.06 -3.38 -11.94
N ASP A 136 -23.00 -3.23 -11.16
CA ASP A 136 -21.70 -2.72 -11.61
C ASP A 136 -20.79 -3.84 -12.16
N LEU A 137 -21.24 -5.11 -12.15
CA LEU A 137 -20.45 -6.27 -12.55
C LEU A 137 -19.78 -6.08 -13.92
N ARG A 138 -20.46 -5.43 -14.87
CA ARG A 138 -19.89 -5.14 -16.19
C ARG A 138 -18.68 -4.22 -16.11
N ALA A 139 -18.76 -3.13 -15.35
CA ALA A 139 -17.67 -2.18 -15.17
C ALA A 139 -16.50 -2.81 -14.39
N CYS A 140 -16.80 -3.60 -13.34
CA CYS A 140 -15.79 -4.33 -12.59
C CYS A 140 -15.06 -5.36 -13.46
N LYS A 141 -15.80 -6.19 -14.22
CA LYS A 141 -15.21 -7.17 -15.14
C LYS A 141 -14.33 -6.51 -16.18
N TYR A 142 -14.81 -5.42 -16.79
CA TYR A 142 -14.02 -4.66 -17.76
C TYR A 142 -12.69 -4.21 -17.14
N THR A 143 -12.73 -3.57 -15.98
CA THR A 143 -11.53 -3.05 -15.31
C THR A 143 -10.53 -4.16 -14.97
N VAL A 144 -11.02 -5.28 -14.47
CA VAL A 144 -10.19 -6.45 -14.12
C VAL A 144 -9.58 -7.08 -15.37
N GLN A 145 -10.34 -7.18 -16.47
CA GLN A 145 -9.80 -7.65 -17.75
C GLN A 145 -8.70 -6.73 -18.28
N GLN A 146 -8.87 -5.41 -18.14
CA GLN A 146 -7.82 -4.46 -18.51
C GLN A 146 -6.58 -4.64 -17.61
N LEU A 147 -6.77 -4.86 -16.31
CA LEU A 147 -5.67 -5.15 -15.38
C LEU A 147 -4.91 -6.43 -15.78
N HIS A 148 -5.64 -7.51 -16.10
CA HIS A 148 -5.04 -8.76 -16.57
C HIS A 148 -4.28 -8.58 -17.89
N SER A 149 -4.77 -7.71 -18.78
CA SER A 149 -4.13 -7.47 -20.09
C SER A 149 -2.75 -6.84 -19.99
N ILE A 150 -2.44 -6.17 -18.87
CA ILE A 150 -1.11 -5.62 -18.57
C ILE A 150 -0.29 -6.52 -17.63
N GLY A 151 -0.73 -7.77 -17.42
CA GLY A 151 0.01 -8.78 -16.67
C GLY A 151 -0.08 -8.64 -15.14
N ILE A 152 -1.11 -7.97 -14.61
CA ILE A 152 -1.32 -7.87 -13.16
C ILE A 152 -2.56 -8.69 -12.78
N ILE A 153 -2.44 -9.55 -11.78
CA ILE A 153 -3.57 -10.16 -11.07
C ILE A 153 -3.67 -9.50 -9.71
N HIS A 154 -4.88 -9.14 -9.28
CA HIS A 154 -5.07 -8.41 -8.03
C HIS A 154 -4.86 -9.29 -6.79
N GLY A 155 -5.29 -10.55 -6.84
CA GLY A 155 -5.05 -11.59 -5.81
C GLY A 155 -6.00 -11.54 -4.61
N ASP A 156 -6.62 -10.40 -4.34
CA ASP A 156 -7.63 -10.22 -3.28
C ASP A 156 -8.79 -9.34 -3.73
N LEU A 157 -9.34 -9.65 -4.90
CA LEU A 157 -10.44 -8.90 -5.45
C LEU A 157 -11.72 -9.15 -4.63
N ASN A 158 -12.20 -8.11 -3.97
CA ASN A 158 -13.47 -8.08 -3.24
C ASN A 158 -14.14 -6.71 -3.41
N ARG A 159 -15.41 -6.58 -2.98
CA ARG A 159 -16.17 -5.33 -3.18
C ARG A 159 -15.58 -4.10 -2.48
N TYR A 160 -14.78 -4.28 -1.43
CA TYR A 160 -14.16 -3.18 -0.69
C TYR A 160 -12.89 -2.68 -1.39
N ASN A 161 -12.23 -3.54 -2.17
CA ASN A 161 -11.06 -3.21 -3.01
C ASN A 161 -11.45 -2.62 -4.39
N ILE A 162 -12.72 -2.25 -4.57
CA ILE A 162 -13.24 -1.61 -5.78
C ILE A 162 -14.06 -0.39 -5.39
N ILE A 163 -13.79 0.74 -6.05
CA ILE A 163 -14.54 1.98 -5.91
C ILE A 163 -15.15 2.35 -7.25
N ILE A 164 -16.47 2.56 -7.27
CA ILE A 164 -17.18 3.10 -8.43
C ILE A 164 -17.14 4.61 -8.37
N THR A 165 -16.43 5.22 -9.32
CA THR A 165 -16.32 6.67 -9.52
C THR A 165 -17.07 7.04 -10.81
N GLY A 166 -18.28 7.61 -10.67
CA GLY A 166 -19.16 7.85 -11.81
C GLY A 166 -19.62 6.55 -12.46
N HIS A 167 -19.12 6.25 -13.66
CA HIS A 167 -19.42 5.03 -14.43
C HIS A 167 -18.26 4.04 -14.49
N GLU A 168 -17.12 4.39 -13.91
CA GLU A 168 -15.90 3.59 -13.94
C GLU A 168 -15.72 2.84 -12.62
N ALA A 169 -15.19 1.62 -12.72
CA ALA A 169 -14.68 0.90 -11.55
C ALA A 169 -13.18 1.17 -11.46
N LYS A 170 -12.71 1.55 -10.28
CA LYS A 170 -11.30 1.71 -9.96
C LYS A 170 -10.88 0.68 -8.91
N LEU A 171 -9.72 0.08 -9.11
CA LEU A 171 -9.16 -0.92 -8.21
C LEU A 171 -8.21 -0.25 -7.21
N ILE A 172 -8.21 -0.75 -5.98
CA ILE A 172 -7.33 -0.30 -4.90
C ILE A 172 -6.76 -1.53 -4.17
N ASP A 173 -5.67 -1.34 -3.44
CA ASP A 173 -5.09 -2.36 -2.57
C ASP A 173 -4.45 -3.56 -3.28
N PHE A 174 -3.27 -3.33 -3.84
CA PHE A 174 -2.51 -4.35 -4.59
C PHE A 174 -1.52 -5.15 -3.73
N GLU A 175 -1.71 -5.22 -2.41
CA GLU A 175 -0.80 -5.93 -1.50
C GLU A 175 -0.72 -7.44 -1.76
N ALA A 176 -1.81 -8.02 -2.31
CA ALA A 176 -1.90 -9.42 -2.70
C ALA A 176 -1.59 -9.68 -4.20
N SER A 177 -1.21 -8.63 -4.94
CA SER A 177 -1.09 -8.73 -6.40
C SER A 177 0.10 -9.57 -6.84
N THR A 178 -0.03 -10.19 -8.01
CA THR A 178 1.04 -10.91 -8.70
C THR A 178 1.29 -10.28 -10.07
N LEU A 179 2.57 -10.10 -10.40
CA LEU A 179 3.01 -9.64 -11.71
C LEU A 179 3.35 -10.87 -12.54
N GLN A 180 2.50 -11.17 -13.51
CA GLN A 180 2.67 -12.30 -14.39
C GLN A 180 3.54 -11.92 -15.60
N LYS A 181 4.43 -12.84 -15.98
CA LYS A 181 5.06 -12.80 -17.30
C LYS A 181 4.06 -13.34 -18.33
N GLU A 182 4.18 -12.90 -19.58
CA GLU A 182 3.28 -13.27 -20.68
C GLU A 182 2.91 -14.77 -20.65
N GLY A 183 1.60 -15.09 -20.59
CA GLY A 183 1.08 -16.46 -20.80
C GLY A 183 0.36 -17.15 -19.63
N HIS A 184 0.13 -16.50 -18.48
CA HIS A 184 -0.55 -17.13 -17.34
C HIS A 184 -2.08 -16.89 -17.35
N HIS A 185 -2.82 -17.77 -18.03
CA HIS A 185 -4.26 -17.59 -18.25
C HIS A 185 -5.17 -18.12 -17.12
N GLU A 186 -4.69 -19.03 -16.26
CA GLU A 186 -5.56 -19.73 -15.30
C GLU A 186 -5.97 -18.86 -14.11
N GLU A 187 -5.01 -18.23 -13.41
CA GLU A 187 -5.29 -17.38 -12.25
C GLU A 187 -6.17 -16.17 -12.61
N ALA A 188 -5.92 -15.56 -13.77
CA ALA A 188 -6.70 -14.43 -14.27
C ALA A 188 -8.17 -14.83 -14.57
N SER A 189 -8.36 -15.99 -15.21
CA SER A 189 -9.67 -16.55 -15.47
C SER A 189 -10.41 -16.86 -14.16
N ASP A 190 -9.70 -17.43 -13.17
CA ASP A 190 -10.26 -17.74 -11.87
C ASP A 190 -10.65 -16.51 -11.06
N GLU A 191 -9.82 -15.45 -11.06
CA GLU A 191 -10.14 -14.17 -10.42
C GLU A 191 -11.41 -13.56 -11.04
N LEU A 192 -11.52 -13.54 -12.37
CA LEU A 192 -12.69 -13.00 -13.07
C LEU A 192 -13.95 -13.83 -12.83
N ARG A 193 -13.83 -15.16 -12.70
CA ARG A 193 -14.93 -16.06 -12.40
C ARG A 193 -15.48 -15.81 -10.99
N LYS A 194 -14.60 -15.69 -10.00
CA LYS A 194 -14.96 -15.47 -8.58
C LYS A 194 -15.49 -14.06 -8.29
N LEU A 195 -15.21 -13.08 -9.15
CA LEU A 195 -15.65 -11.69 -8.98
C LEU A 195 -17.16 -11.54 -8.74
N THR A 196 -17.99 -12.33 -9.42
CA THR A 196 -19.45 -12.25 -9.25
C THR A 196 -19.87 -12.61 -7.82
N GLU A 197 -19.30 -13.66 -7.26
CA GLU A 197 -19.55 -14.12 -5.89
C GLU A 197 -19.03 -13.08 -4.88
N LYS A 198 -17.83 -12.55 -5.12
CA LYS A 198 -17.19 -11.53 -4.28
C LYS A 198 -17.93 -10.19 -4.25
N LEU A 199 -18.69 -9.84 -5.29
CA LEU A 199 -19.56 -8.66 -5.29
C LEU A 199 -20.88 -8.86 -4.56
N LEU A 200 -21.35 -10.11 -4.47
CA LEU A 200 -22.57 -10.47 -3.75
C LEU A 200 -22.29 -10.72 -2.26
N ASP A 201 -21.05 -11.08 -1.92
CA ASP A 201 -20.61 -11.25 -0.54
C ASP A 201 -20.68 -9.92 0.21
N SER A 202 -21.65 -9.84 1.13
CA SER A 202 -21.85 -8.70 2.02
C SER A 202 -21.26 -8.93 3.40
N SER A 203 -20.46 -9.97 3.59
CA SER A 203 -19.74 -10.16 4.84
C SER A 203 -18.74 -9.01 5.06
N GLU A 204 -18.43 -8.73 6.31
CA GLU A 204 -17.39 -7.76 6.70
C GLU A 204 -15.97 -8.32 6.47
N ALA A 205 -15.84 -9.52 5.90
CA ALA A 205 -14.56 -10.09 5.51
C ALA A 205 -13.96 -9.28 4.35
N GLY A 206 -12.84 -8.60 4.60
CA GLY A 206 -12.15 -7.76 3.62
C GLY A 206 -12.31 -6.25 3.82
N LEU A 207 -12.85 -5.80 4.96
CA LEU A 207 -12.73 -4.39 5.36
C LEU A 207 -11.26 -4.06 5.69
N PRO A 208 -10.71 -2.92 5.21
CA PRO A 208 -9.35 -2.47 5.49
C PRO A 208 -9.13 -1.92 6.91
#